data_AF-X1JH09-F1
#
_entry.id   AF-X1JH09-F1
#
_cell.length_a   1.000
_cell.length_b   1.000
_cell.length_c   1.000
_cell.angle_alpha   90.00
_cell.angle_beta   90.00
_cell.angle_gamma   90.00
#
_symmetry.space_group_name_H-M   'P 1'
#
loop_
_entity.id
_entity.type
_entity.pdbx_description
1 polymer ?
#
loop_
_entity_poly.entity_id
_entity_poly.type
_entity_poly.pdbx_seq_one_letter_code
_entity_poly.pdbx_strand_id
1 'polypeptide(L)'
;AREMGSYKLGVHSGSDKFAAYPIMSRHTEGMFHVKTAGTSYLEAVKVIAKHDPSLYRQLHQHALETFELNRKTYHLTTNLANVPKARELNRAKVVEGLTENDDWRQVIHVAYGALLQKFGKRMIGILSESLSLNS
;
A
#
# COMPACT_ATOMS: atom_id res chain seq x y z
N ALA A 1 -35.22 -28.44 -10.55
CA ALA A 1 -34.69 -27.10 -10.88
C ALA A 1 -34.24 -26.40 -9.60
N ARG A 2 -32.93 -26.36 -9.31
CA ARG A 2 -32.29 -25.43 -8.35
C ARG A 2 -30.80 -25.30 -8.71
N GLU A 3 -30.45 -24.23 -9.42
CA GLU A 3 -29.08 -23.71 -9.48
C GLU A 3 -29.02 -22.45 -8.61
N MET A 4 -28.16 -22.43 -7.59
CA MET A 4 -27.74 -21.19 -6.92
C MET A 4 -26.25 -21.00 -7.17
N GLY A 5 -25.93 -20.23 -8.21
CA GLY A 5 -24.57 -19.85 -8.57
C GLY A 5 -24.15 -18.52 -7.93
N SER A 6 -23.11 -18.60 -7.10
CA SER A 6 -22.05 -17.59 -6.92
C SER A 6 -22.43 -16.12 -6.61
N TYR A 7 -22.95 -15.84 -5.41
CA TYR A 7 -22.81 -14.51 -4.81
C TYR A 7 -21.64 -14.50 -3.81
N LYS A 8 -20.47 -13.99 -4.21
CA LYS A 8 -19.41 -13.62 -3.27
C LYS A 8 -19.83 -12.31 -2.59
N LEU A 9 -20.47 -12.45 -1.44
CA LEU A 9 -20.83 -11.36 -0.52
C LEU A 9 -19.63 -10.43 -0.25
N GLY A 10 -19.94 -9.14 -0.14
CA GLY A 10 -19.02 -8.03 -0.07
C GLY A 10 -17.96 -8.14 1.03
N VAL A 11 -16.74 -7.77 0.67
CA VAL A 11 -15.61 -7.64 1.60
C VAL A 11 -15.87 -6.43 2.48
N HIS A 12 -16.14 -6.73 3.75
CA HIS A 12 -16.33 -5.79 4.84
C HIS A 12 -15.07 -4.93 5.02
N SER A 13 -15.23 -3.61 4.89
CA SER A 13 -14.24 -2.58 5.21
C SER A 13 -14.08 -2.48 6.73
N GLY A 14 -13.41 -3.46 7.34
CA GLY A 14 -12.97 -3.38 8.73
C GLY A 14 -11.59 -2.72 8.79
N SER A 15 -11.55 -1.39 8.92
CA SER A 15 -10.38 -0.72 9.49
C SER A 15 -10.22 -1.16 10.95
N ASP A 16 -8.97 -1.20 11.40
CA ASP A 16 -8.50 -1.58 12.73
C ASP A 16 -8.44 -3.08 13.09
N LYS A 17 -7.19 -3.53 13.26
CA LYS A 17 -6.68 -4.22 14.46
C LYS A 17 -5.15 -4.29 14.37
N PHE A 18 -4.50 -3.45 15.17
CA PHE A 18 -3.06 -3.45 15.36
C PHE A 18 -2.60 -4.73 16.06
N ALA A 19 -1.56 -5.37 15.52
CA ALA A 19 -0.51 -6.04 16.29
C ALA A 19 0.74 -6.10 15.41
N ALA A 20 1.86 -5.72 15.97
CA ALA A 20 3.12 -5.56 15.28
C ALA A 20 3.57 -6.83 14.50
N TYR A 21 3.88 -6.64 13.21
CA TYR A 21 4.94 -7.33 12.45
C TYR A 21 4.76 -8.82 12.05
N PRO A 22 5.34 -9.26 10.89
CA PRO A 22 6.79 -9.50 10.77
C PRO A 22 7.43 -9.07 9.41
N ILE A 23 7.86 -7.80 9.27
CA ILE A 23 8.92 -7.28 8.35
C ILE A 23 8.75 -7.63 6.84
N MET A 24 7.54 -7.57 6.27
CA MET A 24 7.22 -8.13 4.93
C MET A 24 7.24 -9.68 4.92
N SER A 25 6.66 -10.28 5.96
CA SER A 25 6.49 -11.72 6.24
C SER A 25 7.49 -12.65 5.55
N ARG A 26 8.79 -12.40 5.82
CA ARG A 26 9.98 -13.07 5.28
C ARG A 26 10.11 -12.96 3.76
N HIS A 27 11.07 -12.14 3.31
CA HIS A 27 11.55 -12.09 1.93
C HIS A 27 11.33 -13.43 1.20
N THR A 28 10.57 -13.41 0.10
CA THR A 28 10.71 -14.39 -0.98
C THR A 28 10.48 -15.87 -0.62
N GLU A 29 9.24 -16.32 -0.36
CA GLU A 29 8.75 -17.68 -0.75
C GLU A 29 7.35 -17.99 -0.19
N GLY A 30 6.35 -17.28 -0.66
CA GLY A 30 4.96 -17.60 -0.31
C GLY A 30 4.03 -16.52 -0.79
N MET A 31 3.63 -16.63 -2.05
CA MET A 31 2.68 -15.74 -2.70
C MET A 31 1.35 -15.75 -1.97
N PHE A 32 1.15 -14.84 -1.02
CA PHE A 32 -0.09 -14.79 -0.28
C PHE A 32 -1.03 -13.67 -0.71
N HIS A 33 -2.22 -14.16 -1.05
CA HIS A 33 -3.49 -13.51 -1.21
C HIS A 33 -3.88 -12.86 0.13
N VAL A 34 -3.47 -11.61 0.37
CA VAL A 34 -3.79 -10.90 1.61
C VAL A 34 -5.15 -10.22 1.49
N LYS A 35 -6.21 -10.99 1.68
CA LYS A 35 -7.53 -10.45 2.04
C LYS A 35 -7.61 -10.25 3.56
N THR A 36 -6.75 -9.40 4.15
CA THR A 36 -6.85 -8.86 5.54
C THR A 36 -5.59 -8.10 6.00
N ALA A 37 -4.99 -7.19 5.21
CA ALA A 37 -3.90 -6.33 5.73
C ALA A 37 -3.58 -5.04 4.94
N GLY A 38 -4.57 -4.39 4.31
CA GLY A 38 -4.30 -3.14 3.57
C GLY A 38 -3.69 -2.03 4.44
N THR A 39 -4.03 -2.01 5.74
CA THR A 39 -3.63 -0.95 6.68
C THR A 39 -2.18 -1.09 7.15
N SER A 40 -1.64 -2.29 7.35
CA SER A 40 -0.26 -2.47 7.84
C SER A 40 0.80 -2.07 6.80
N TYR A 41 0.52 -2.34 5.52
CA TYR A 41 1.37 -1.90 4.43
C TYR A 41 1.39 -0.38 4.28
N LEU A 42 0.22 0.27 4.35
CA LEU A 42 0.14 1.73 4.25
C LEU A 42 0.87 2.42 5.41
N GLU A 43 0.82 1.86 6.62
CA GLU A 43 1.63 2.38 7.74
C GLU A 43 3.14 2.24 7.48
N ALA A 44 3.60 1.11 6.94
CA ALA A 44 5.00 0.97 6.54
C ALA A 44 5.40 1.99 5.46
N VAL A 45 4.51 2.26 4.50
CA VAL A 45 4.72 3.31 3.48
C VAL A 45 4.77 4.71 4.10
N LYS A 46 3.93 5.00 5.12
CA LYS A 46 4.01 6.26 5.88
C LYS A 46 5.34 6.38 6.63
N VAL A 47 5.86 5.30 7.22
CA VAL A 47 7.20 5.29 7.84
C VAL A 47 8.28 5.58 6.80
N ILE A 48 8.23 4.94 5.62
CA ILE A 48 9.15 5.24 4.52
C ILE A 48 9.07 6.72 4.13
N ALA A 49 7.86 7.30 4.01
CA ALA A 49 7.70 8.72 3.70
C ALA A 49 8.26 9.64 4.79
N LYS A 50 8.27 9.20 6.05
CA LYS A 50 8.91 9.93 7.15
C LYS A 50 10.43 9.88 7.02
N HIS A 51 11.03 8.71 6.80
CA HIS A 51 12.49 8.54 6.81
C HIS A 51 13.16 8.92 5.47
N ASP A 52 12.55 8.56 4.34
CA ASP A 52 13.05 8.88 3.00
C ASP A 52 11.89 9.38 2.09
N PRO A 53 11.59 10.70 2.14
CA PRO A 53 10.60 11.32 1.25
C PRO A 53 10.95 11.17 -0.23
N SER A 54 12.23 11.03 -0.58
CA SER A 54 12.66 10.89 -1.98
C SER A 54 12.28 9.51 -2.52
N LEU A 55 12.52 8.45 -1.73
CA LEU A 55 12.01 7.12 -2.07
C LEU A 55 10.50 7.12 -2.15
N TYR A 56 9.80 7.72 -1.19
CA TYR A 56 8.34 7.75 -1.25
C TYR A 56 7.81 8.40 -2.53
N ARG A 57 8.41 9.50 -3.01
CA ARG A 57 8.03 10.09 -4.31
C ARG A 57 8.21 9.12 -5.47
N GLN A 58 9.26 8.30 -5.45
CA GLN A 58 9.47 7.25 -6.47
C GLN A 58 8.42 6.14 -6.37
N LEU A 59 8.06 5.72 -5.15
CA LEU A 59 6.99 4.74 -4.93
C LEU A 59 5.66 5.28 -5.44
N HIS A 60 5.31 6.51 -5.06
CA HIS A 60 4.07 7.17 -5.45
C HIS A 60 3.96 7.34 -6.96
N GLN A 61 5.02 7.84 -7.60
CA GLN A 61 5.06 8.00 -9.05
C GLN A 61 4.88 6.65 -9.76
N HIS A 62 5.59 5.61 -9.31
CA HIS A 62 5.48 4.29 -9.91
C HIS A 62 4.09 3.66 -9.72
N ALA A 63 3.46 3.89 -8.56
CA ALA A 63 2.10 3.44 -8.28
C ALA A 63 1.09 4.09 -9.22
N LEU A 64 1.23 5.40 -9.49
CA LEU A 64 0.39 6.11 -10.47
C LEU A 64 0.58 5.56 -11.90
N GLU A 65 1.84 5.39 -12.34
CA GLU A 65 2.16 4.89 -13.68
C GLU A 65 1.66 3.47 -13.94
N THR A 66 1.64 2.63 -12.90
CA THR A 66 1.26 1.22 -13.00
C THR A 66 -0.17 0.96 -12.54
N PHE A 67 -0.93 2.00 -12.15
CA PHE A 67 -2.24 1.85 -11.53
C PHE A 67 -3.21 1.02 -12.39
N GLU A 68 -3.35 1.36 -13.67
CA GLU A 68 -4.25 0.67 -14.61
C GLU A 68 -3.92 -0.81 -14.78
N LEU A 69 -2.63 -1.16 -14.71
CA LEU A 69 -2.20 -2.55 -14.75
C LEU A 69 -2.52 -3.28 -13.43
N ASN A 70 -2.18 -2.65 -12.31
CA ASN A 70 -2.30 -3.24 -10.98
C ASN A 70 -3.76 -3.43 -10.54
N ARG A 71 -4.68 -2.57 -11.00
CA ARG A 71 -6.10 -2.67 -10.68
C ARG A 71 -6.85 -3.75 -11.46
N LYS A 72 -6.26 -4.42 -12.46
CA LYS A 72 -7.00 -5.35 -13.34
C LYS A 72 -7.72 -6.49 -12.61
N THR A 73 -7.19 -6.89 -11.46
CA THR A 73 -7.77 -7.94 -10.60
C THR A 73 -8.69 -7.39 -9.50
N TYR A 74 -8.91 -6.07 -9.47
CA TYR A 74 -9.70 -5.35 -8.48
C TYR A 74 -10.80 -4.50 -9.15
N HIS A 75 -12.03 -4.59 -8.66
CA HIS A 75 -13.08 -3.67 -9.09
C HIS A 75 -13.03 -2.41 -8.22
N LEU A 76 -12.26 -1.41 -8.65
CA LEU A 76 -12.08 -0.15 -7.92
C LEU A 76 -12.76 1.03 -8.62
N THR A 77 -13.31 1.96 -7.86
CA THR A 77 -13.86 3.23 -8.38
C THR A 77 -12.90 4.40 -8.20
N THR A 78 -11.60 4.11 -8.05
CA THR A 78 -10.55 5.10 -7.76
C THR A 78 -10.56 6.26 -8.75
N ASN A 79 -10.64 7.49 -8.24
CA ASN A 79 -10.48 8.71 -9.02
C ASN A 79 -9.04 9.24 -8.92
N LEU A 80 -8.24 9.05 -9.98
CA LEU A 80 -6.85 9.52 -10.01
C LEU A 80 -6.71 11.05 -9.90
N ALA A 81 -7.76 11.83 -10.21
CA ALA A 81 -7.73 13.27 -10.04
C ALA A 81 -7.65 13.70 -8.56
N ASN A 82 -8.07 12.81 -7.63
CA ASN A 82 -7.99 13.04 -6.19
C ASN A 82 -6.61 12.69 -5.61
N VAL A 83 -5.67 12.20 -6.42
CA VAL A 83 -4.34 11.79 -5.97
C VAL A 83 -3.29 12.83 -6.40
N PRO A 84 -2.56 13.44 -5.45
CA PRO A 84 -1.59 14.49 -5.76
C PRO A 84 -0.40 13.97 -6.58
N LYS A 85 0.28 14.86 -7.31
CA LYS A 85 1.49 14.50 -8.07
C LYS A 85 2.70 14.34 -7.15
N ALA A 86 3.63 13.45 -7.49
CA ALA A 86 4.79 13.12 -6.63
C ALA A 86 5.62 14.35 -6.22
N ARG A 87 5.77 15.34 -7.11
CA ARG A 87 6.53 16.57 -6.85
C ARG A 87 5.94 17.48 -5.77
N GLU A 88 4.66 17.33 -5.44
CA GLU A 88 3.92 18.18 -4.50
C GLU A 88 3.91 17.61 -3.06
N LEU A 89 4.61 16.48 -2.85
CA LEU A 89 4.52 15.68 -1.63
C LEU A 89 5.61 16.03 -0.62
N ASN A 90 5.16 16.39 0.58
CA ASN A 90 5.97 16.47 1.80
C ASN A 90 5.48 15.44 2.82
N ARG A 91 6.26 15.21 3.89
CA ARG A 91 5.96 14.21 4.91
C ARG A 91 4.54 14.34 5.48
N ALA A 92 4.11 15.54 5.84
CA ALA A 92 2.82 15.77 6.47
C ALA A 92 1.66 15.42 5.51
N LYS A 93 1.72 15.93 4.28
CA LYS A 93 0.72 15.64 3.24
C LYS A 93 0.58 14.15 2.92
N VAL A 94 1.69 13.42 2.96
CA VAL A 94 1.67 11.98 2.72
C VAL A 94 0.98 11.23 3.84
N VAL A 95 1.29 11.56 5.10
CA VAL A 95 0.65 10.92 6.25
C VAL A 95 -0.84 11.22 6.26
N GLU A 96 -1.22 12.49 6.08
CA GLU A 96 -2.61 12.93 6.00
C GLU A 96 -3.36 12.22 4.87
N GLY A 97 -2.85 12.29 3.64
CA GLY A 97 -3.51 11.70 2.49
C GLY A 97 -3.60 10.18 2.54
N LEU A 98 -2.57 9.47 3.02
CA LEU A 98 -2.66 8.01 3.22
C LEU A 98 -3.53 7.61 4.43
N THR A 99 -4.02 8.55 5.22
CA THR A 99 -4.99 8.29 6.30
C THR A 99 -6.41 8.57 5.81
N GLU A 100 -6.63 9.73 5.18
CA GLU A 100 -7.98 10.24 4.89
C GLU A 100 -8.44 10.06 3.44
N ASN A 101 -7.53 9.87 2.47
CA ASN A 101 -7.87 9.84 1.05
C ASN A 101 -7.94 8.41 0.50
N ASP A 102 -9.16 7.90 0.35
CA ASP A 102 -9.47 6.55 -0.15
C ASP A 102 -8.85 6.26 -1.52
N ASP A 103 -8.91 7.22 -2.45
CA ASP A 103 -8.36 7.04 -3.79
C ASP A 103 -6.85 6.86 -3.75
N TRP A 104 -6.17 7.67 -2.94
CA TRP A 104 -4.73 7.58 -2.76
C TRP A 104 -4.34 6.26 -2.06
N ARG A 105 -5.07 5.87 -1.01
CA ARG A 105 -4.86 4.57 -0.34
C ARG A 105 -5.00 3.42 -1.34
N GLN A 106 -6.01 3.46 -2.21
CA GLN A 106 -6.23 2.44 -3.24
C GLN A 106 -5.09 2.39 -4.25
N VAL A 107 -4.61 3.53 -4.76
CA VAL A 107 -3.47 3.60 -5.70
C VAL A 107 -2.24 2.91 -5.11
N ILE A 108 -1.87 3.24 -3.87
CA ILE A 108 -0.70 2.65 -3.22
C ILE A 108 -0.94 1.17 -2.91
N HIS A 109 -2.15 0.82 -2.43
CA HIS A 109 -2.48 -0.54 -2.02
C HIS A 109 -2.37 -1.55 -3.17
N VAL A 110 -2.98 -1.27 -4.32
CA VAL A 110 -2.91 -2.21 -5.46
C VAL A 110 -1.52 -2.29 -6.08
N ALA A 111 -0.70 -1.24 -5.91
CA ALA A 111 0.67 -1.22 -6.40
C ALA A 111 1.65 -2.04 -5.54
N TYR A 112 1.21 -2.64 -4.43
CA TYR A 112 2.04 -3.40 -3.51
C TYR A 112 3.04 -4.34 -4.22
N GLY A 113 2.56 -5.21 -5.11
CA GLY A 113 3.40 -6.19 -5.81
C GLY A 113 4.46 -5.53 -6.70
N ALA A 114 4.07 -4.53 -7.50
CA ALA A 114 4.97 -3.79 -8.37
C ALA A 114 6.04 -3.01 -7.57
N LEU A 115 5.62 -2.38 -6.46
CA LEU A 115 6.50 -1.63 -5.59
C LEU A 115 7.52 -2.52 -4.88
N LEU A 116 7.10 -3.69 -4.40
CA LEU A 116 8.02 -4.65 -3.80
C LEU A 116 9.03 -5.20 -4.81
N GLN A 117 8.56 -5.56 -6.01
CA GLN A 117 9.45 -6.06 -7.06
C GLN A 117 10.56 -5.05 -7.41
N LYS A 118 10.20 -3.76 -7.50
CA LYS A 118 11.12 -2.71 -7.93
C LYS A 118 11.95 -2.09 -6.80
N PHE A 119 11.36 -1.90 -5.62
CA PHE A 119 11.94 -1.11 -4.53
C PHE A 119 12.12 -1.88 -3.22
N GLY A 120 11.73 -3.15 -3.16
CA GLY A 120 11.63 -3.92 -1.92
C GLY A 120 12.90 -3.88 -1.05
N LYS A 121 14.09 -4.02 -1.64
CA LYS A 121 15.37 -3.93 -0.91
C LYS A 121 15.54 -2.58 -0.18
N ARG A 122 15.24 -1.47 -0.86
CA ARG A 122 15.35 -0.12 -0.28
C ARG A 122 14.29 0.12 0.79
N MET A 123 13.07 -0.31 0.53
CA MET A 123 11.97 -0.23 1.50
C MET A 123 12.33 -0.95 2.81
N ILE A 124 12.90 -2.15 2.71
CA ILE A 124 13.27 -2.95 3.88
C ILE A 124 14.48 -2.38 4.63
N GLY A 125 15.44 -1.80 3.92
CA GLY A 125 16.56 -1.08 4.55
C GLY A 125 16.06 0.03 5.47
N ILE A 126 15.20 0.92 4.95
CA ILE A 126 14.64 2.04 5.71
C ILE A 126 13.80 1.56 6.90
N LEU A 127 12.97 0.54 6.69
CA LEU A 127 12.12 0.01 7.76
C LEU A 127 12.95 -0.63 8.87
N SER A 128 14.03 -1.36 8.53
CA SER A 128 14.95 -1.94 9.51
C SER A 128 15.66 -0.86 10.33
N GLU A 129 16.19 0.17 9.67
CA GLU A 129 16.83 1.31 10.35
C GLU A 129 15.87 2.05 11.27
N SER A 130 14.62 2.26 10.83
CA SER A 130 13.60 2.94 11.65
C SER A 130 13.24 2.18 12.93
N LEU A 131 13.35 0.85 12.94
CA LEU A 131 13.09 0.04 14.12
C LEU A 131 14.26 0.11 15.12
N SER A 132 15.50 0.07 14.63
CA SER A 132 16.70 0.18 15.46
C SER A 132 16.86 1.54 16.15
N LEU A 133 16.26 2.60 15.60
CA LEU A 133 16.26 3.94 16.20
C LEU A 133 15.22 4.10 17.31
N ASN A 134 14.25 3.19 17.41
CA ASN A 134 13.14 3.26 18.38
C ASN A 134 13.27 2.20 19.50
N SER A 135 14.37 1.45 19.54
CA SER A 135 14.72 0.42 20.53
C SER A 135 15.84 0.90 21.43
#